data_AF-A0A8H5MBM1-F1
#
_entry.id   AF-A0A8H5MBM1-F1
#
_cell.length_a   1.000
_cell.length_b   1.000
_cell.length_c   1.000
_cell.angle_alpha   90.00
_cell.angle_beta   90.00
_cell.angle_gamma   90.00
#
_symmetry.space_group_name_H-M   'P 1'
#
loop_
_entity.id
_entity.type
_entity.pdbx_description
1 polymer ?
#
loop_
_entity_poly.entity_id
_entity_poly.type
_entity_poly.pdbx_seq_one_letter_code
_entity_poly.pdbx_strand_id
1 'polypeptide(L)'
;MKSILFEICIDSVESALNAVHGGASRLELCGNLGVGGGTTPSLGLFKTVHKAIKPYNIPVMVMIRPRTGDFLYSDADMEVMLEDIRAFKELDVQGFVFGVLTREGRVDVERTRMCVSGWLLKANPTKSYCKQTLRRKLSQKSMLSSGFRHDQRRERGHDRHNEDRGSRSHPDKASGKQRRFTGTESPFSFCAVAKADRYHNRSRL
;
A
#
# COMPACT_ATOMS: atom_id res chain seq x y z
N MET A 1 20.78 19.15 1.41
CA MET A 1 20.33 18.18 2.43
C MET A 1 19.28 17.28 1.79
N LYS A 2 19.29 15.97 2.07
CA LYS A 2 18.29 15.02 1.53
C LYS A 2 16.97 15.24 2.29
N SER A 3 15.88 15.60 1.60
CA SER A 3 14.57 15.72 2.24
C SER A 3 14.09 14.33 2.66
N ILE A 4 13.69 14.19 3.93
CA ILE A 4 13.11 12.95 4.45
C ILE A 4 11.62 12.96 4.07
N LEU A 5 11.15 11.92 3.38
CA LEU A 5 9.74 11.78 3.06
C LEU A 5 9.01 11.21 4.28
N PHE A 6 8.04 11.99 4.77
CA PHE A 6 7.28 11.66 5.95
C PHE A 6 5.86 11.23 5.59
N GLU A 7 5.56 9.94 5.71
CA GLU A 7 4.25 9.37 5.37
C GLU A 7 3.46 9.00 6.63
N ILE A 8 2.22 9.47 6.70
CA ILE A 8 1.30 9.19 7.80
C ILE A 8 0.09 8.40 7.32
N CYS A 9 -0.23 7.30 8.02
CA CYS A 9 -1.48 6.57 7.81
C CYS A 9 -2.63 7.34 8.46
N ILE A 10 -3.72 7.48 7.72
CA ILE A 10 -4.93 8.19 8.14
C ILE A 10 -6.17 7.36 7.79
N ASP A 11 -7.25 7.58 8.50
CA ASP A 11 -8.53 6.86 8.31
C ASP A 11 -9.76 7.78 8.42
N SER A 12 -9.55 9.09 8.54
CA SER A 12 -10.59 10.10 8.67
C SER A 12 -10.15 11.43 8.07
N VAL A 13 -11.11 12.34 7.86
CA VAL A 13 -10.82 13.71 7.42
C VAL A 13 -10.01 14.47 8.48
N GLU A 14 -10.37 14.27 9.75
CA GLU A 14 -9.68 14.89 10.89
C GLU A 14 -8.21 14.44 10.96
N SER A 15 -7.96 13.13 10.88
CA SER A 15 -6.58 12.60 10.88
C SER A 15 -5.79 13.08 9.67
N ALA A 16 -6.42 13.24 8.51
CA ALA A 16 -5.79 13.86 7.34
C ALA A 16 -5.30 15.28 7.62
N LEU A 17 -6.18 16.14 8.12
CA LEU A 17 -5.85 17.55 8.42
C LEU A 17 -4.78 17.66 9.53
N ASN A 18 -4.89 16.83 10.56
CA ASN A 18 -3.89 16.79 11.63
C ASN A 18 -2.51 16.36 11.10
N ALA A 19 -2.46 15.37 10.21
CA ALA A 19 -1.21 14.94 9.58
C ALA A 19 -0.60 16.04 8.69
N VAL A 20 -1.44 16.75 7.92
CA VAL A 20 -1.03 17.91 7.12
C VAL A 20 -0.41 19.00 8.00
N HIS A 21 -1.11 19.42 9.06
CA HIS A 21 -0.60 20.43 10.00
C HIS A 21 0.66 19.97 10.74
N GLY A 22 0.79 18.67 10.96
CA GLY A 22 1.99 18.05 11.54
C GLY A 22 3.18 17.94 10.59
N GLY A 23 3.07 18.42 9.35
CA GLY A 23 4.17 18.41 8.37
C GLY A 23 4.33 17.09 7.62
N ALA A 24 3.26 16.31 7.45
CA ALA A 24 3.28 15.14 6.57
C ALA A 24 3.64 15.52 5.13
N SER A 25 4.59 14.79 4.54
CA SER A 25 4.95 14.94 3.13
C SER A 25 4.02 14.14 2.21
N ARG A 26 3.35 13.11 2.75
CA ARG A 26 2.42 12.22 2.03
C ARG A 26 1.46 11.55 3.01
N LEU A 27 0.27 11.20 2.56
CA LEU A 27 -0.72 10.46 3.32
C LEU A 27 -0.93 9.05 2.74
N GLU A 28 -1.16 8.05 3.60
CA GLU A 28 -1.72 6.74 3.23
C GLU A 28 -3.14 6.63 3.81
N LEU A 29 -4.15 6.69 2.95
CA LEU A 29 -5.55 6.52 3.34
C LEU A 29 -5.91 5.03 3.46
N CYS A 30 -6.38 4.66 4.64
CA CYS A 30 -6.83 3.31 4.98
C CYS A 30 -8.28 3.34 5.48
N GLY A 31 -9.04 2.28 5.19
CA GLY A 31 -10.21 1.92 6.00
C GLY A 31 -9.77 1.11 7.22
N ASN A 32 -10.56 1.10 8.30
CA ASN A 32 -10.37 0.22 9.46
C ASN A 32 -8.92 0.19 10.00
N LEU A 33 -8.22 1.33 10.05
CA LEU A 33 -6.78 1.38 10.33
C LEU A 33 -6.39 0.76 11.68
N GLY A 34 -7.24 0.95 12.70
CA GLY A 34 -7.08 0.35 14.02
C GLY A 34 -7.16 -1.18 14.04
N VAL A 35 -7.73 -1.79 13.00
CA VAL A 35 -7.97 -3.25 12.93
C VAL A 35 -7.04 -3.87 11.88
N GLY A 36 -6.14 -4.75 12.33
CA GLY A 36 -5.32 -5.57 11.43
C GLY A 36 -4.38 -4.78 10.50
N GLY A 37 -4.17 -3.48 10.72
CA GLY A 37 -3.30 -2.62 9.91
C GLY A 37 -3.97 -1.93 8.71
N GLY A 38 -5.30 -1.95 8.64
CA GLY A 38 -6.10 -1.25 7.63
C GLY A 38 -6.53 -2.11 6.44
N THR A 39 -7.63 -1.71 5.79
CA THR A 39 -8.24 -2.27 4.57
C THR A 39 -8.43 -1.18 3.51
N THR A 40 -8.96 -1.52 2.33
CA THR A 40 -9.39 -0.53 1.33
C THR A 40 -10.37 0.47 1.99
N PRO A 41 -10.17 1.80 1.87
CA PRO A 41 -11.12 2.79 2.36
C PRO A 41 -12.36 2.86 1.46
N SER A 42 -13.43 3.51 1.93
CA SER A 42 -14.58 3.79 1.06
C SER A 42 -14.27 4.93 0.08
N LEU A 43 -14.92 4.92 -1.10
CA LEU A 43 -14.81 6.01 -2.07
C LEU A 43 -15.27 7.35 -1.48
N GLY A 44 -16.28 7.34 -0.61
CA GLY A 44 -16.78 8.53 0.07
C GLY A 44 -15.73 9.16 1.00
N LEU A 45 -15.01 8.33 1.74
CA LEU A 45 -13.92 8.78 2.60
C LEU A 45 -12.81 9.43 1.77
N PHE A 46 -12.36 8.78 0.69
CA PHE A 46 -11.33 9.33 -0.19
C PHE A 46 -11.74 10.67 -0.79
N LYS A 47 -12.95 10.77 -1.38
CA LYS A 47 -13.43 12.03 -1.98
C LYS A 47 -13.44 13.17 -0.97
N THR A 48 -13.85 12.89 0.27
CA THR A 48 -13.95 13.90 1.32
C THR A 48 -12.57 14.32 1.82
N VAL A 49 -11.66 13.38 2.05
CA VAL A 49 -10.26 13.64 2.42
C VAL A 49 -9.56 14.43 1.31
N HIS A 50 -9.65 13.96 0.07
CA HIS A 50 -9.01 14.60 -1.08
C HIS A 50 -9.48 16.04 -1.26
N LYS A 51 -10.78 16.31 -1.11
CA LYS A 51 -11.32 17.68 -1.11
C LYS A 51 -10.75 18.53 0.03
N ALA A 52 -10.70 18.00 1.25
CA ALA A 52 -10.26 18.74 2.43
C ALA A 52 -8.78 19.14 2.37
N ILE A 53 -7.92 18.27 1.82
CA ILE A 53 -6.47 18.51 1.79
C ILE A 53 -5.99 19.18 0.50
N LYS A 54 -6.86 19.37 -0.50
CA LYS A 54 -6.51 19.95 -1.80
C LYS A 54 -5.70 21.26 -1.71
N PRO A 55 -6.02 22.21 -0.80
CA PRO A 55 -5.25 23.46 -0.69
C PRO A 55 -3.78 23.28 -0.29
N TYR A 56 -3.43 22.15 0.33
CA TYR A 56 -2.08 21.88 0.83
C TYR A 56 -1.21 21.10 -0.17
N ASN A 57 -1.81 20.62 -1.26
CA ASN A 57 -1.12 19.93 -2.35
C ASN A 57 -0.28 18.72 -1.90
N ILE A 58 -0.76 18.00 -0.88
CA ILE A 58 -0.11 16.80 -0.33
C ILE A 58 -0.66 15.54 -1.02
N PRO A 59 0.21 14.64 -1.53
CA PRO A 59 -0.22 13.43 -2.22
C PRO A 59 -0.89 12.42 -1.27
N VAL A 60 -1.91 11.72 -1.76
CA VAL A 60 -2.62 10.65 -1.07
C VAL A 60 -2.42 9.33 -1.80
N MET A 61 -1.89 8.36 -1.07
CA MET A 61 -1.86 6.96 -1.47
C MET A 61 -3.07 6.24 -0.89
N VAL A 62 -3.68 5.33 -1.64
CA VAL A 62 -4.84 4.56 -1.16
C VAL A 62 -4.44 3.11 -0.89
N MET A 63 -4.79 2.59 0.28
CA MET A 63 -4.68 1.17 0.60
C MET A 63 -5.60 0.36 -0.32
N ILE A 64 -5.09 -0.70 -0.93
CA ILE A 64 -5.87 -1.72 -1.64
C ILE A 64 -5.67 -3.03 -0.91
N ARG A 65 -6.65 -3.40 -0.08
CA ARG A 65 -6.61 -4.61 0.74
C ARG A 65 -8.05 -5.01 1.11
N PRO A 66 -8.57 -6.12 0.56
CA PRO A 66 -10.01 -6.42 0.61
C PRO A 66 -10.46 -6.90 1.99
N ARG A 67 -9.54 -7.45 2.79
CA ARG A 67 -9.82 -8.00 4.13
C ARG A 67 -8.60 -7.90 5.05
N THR A 68 -8.84 -8.04 6.35
CA THR A 68 -7.79 -8.20 7.37
C THR A 68 -7.23 -9.63 7.36
N GLY A 69 -6.19 -9.87 8.16
CA GLY A 69 -5.50 -11.16 8.21
C GLY A 69 -4.29 -11.22 7.29
N ASP A 70 -4.10 -12.37 6.65
CA ASP A 70 -2.97 -12.63 5.73
C ASP A 70 -3.02 -11.80 4.43
N PHE A 71 -1.98 -12.00 3.62
CA PHE A 71 -1.81 -11.43 2.29
C PHE A 71 -1.83 -12.51 1.20
N LEU A 72 -2.32 -13.72 1.54
CA LEU A 72 -2.50 -14.83 0.63
C LEU A 72 -3.93 -14.77 0.08
N TYR A 73 -4.10 -14.10 -1.03
CA TYR A 73 -5.41 -13.84 -1.58
C TYR A 73 -5.96 -14.99 -2.41
N SER A 74 -7.25 -15.24 -2.31
CA SER A 74 -7.97 -16.06 -3.29
C SER A 74 -8.06 -15.33 -4.63
N ASP A 75 -8.53 -16.01 -5.67
CA ASP A 75 -8.78 -15.34 -6.95
C ASP A 75 -9.93 -14.31 -6.85
N ALA A 76 -10.92 -14.57 -6.00
CA ALA A 76 -12.01 -13.64 -5.73
C ALA A 76 -11.52 -12.39 -4.99
N ASP A 77 -10.64 -12.55 -3.98
CA ASP A 77 -9.99 -11.44 -3.29
C ASP A 77 -9.20 -10.56 -4.29
N MET A 78 -8.49 -11.19 -5.23
CA MET A 78 -7.74 -10.49 -6.28
C MET A 78 -8.66 -9.73 -7.23
N GLU A 79 -9.83 -10.27 -7.56
CA GLU A 79 -10.82 -9.57 -8.38
C GLU A 79 -11.34 -8.31 -7.69
N VAL A 80 -11.68 -8.40 -6.40
CA VAL A 80 -12.08 -7.24 -5.58
C VAL A 80 -10.98 -6.17 -5.59
N MET A 81 -9.72 -6.55 -5.36
CA MET A 81 -8.59 -5.61 -5.39
C MET A 81 -8.44 -4.90 -6.74
N LEU A 82 -8.65 -5.61 -7.84
CA LEU A 82 -8.55 -5.04 -9.19
C LEU A 82 -9.72 -4.11 -9.48
N GLU A 83 -10.93 -4.41 -9.02
CA GLU A 83 -12.06 -3.49 -9.12
C GLU A 83 -11.85 -2.23 -8.27
N ASP A 84 -11.36 -2.36 -7.04
CA ASP A 84 -11.00 -1.21 -6.20
C ASP A 84 -9.97 -0.30 -6.90
N ILE A 85 -8.91 -0.89 -7.47
CA ILE A 85 -7.89 -0.16 -8.24
C ILE A 85 -8.54 0.64 -9.38
N ARG A 86 -9.50 0.06 -10.11
CA ARG A 86 -10.21 0.75 -11.19
C ARG A 86 -11.08 1.87 -10.65
N ALA A 87 -11.87 1.61 -9.61
CA ALA A 87 -12.79 2.58 -9.03
C ALA A 87 -12.06 3.81 -8.49
N PHE A 88 -10.95 3.61 -7.79
CA PHE A 88 -10.14 4.72 -7.27
C PHE A 88 -9.38 5.46 -8.36
N LYS A 89 -8.94 4.76 -9.42
CA LYS A 89 -8.22 5.38 -10.54
C LYS A 89 -9.05 6.47 -11.24
N GLU A 90 -10.37 6.34 -11.26
CA GLU A 90 -11.27 7.38 -11.78
C GLU A 90 -11.30 8.65 -10.92
N LEU A 91 -10.67 8.65 -9.74
CA LEU A 91 -10.72 9.74 -8.75
C LEU A 91 -9.40 10.52 -8.59
N ASP A 92 -8.53 10.50 -9.61
CA ASP A 92 -7.24 11.23 -9.62
C ASP A 92 -6.33 10.92 -8.41
N VAL A 93 -6.36 9.67 -7.94
CA VAL A 93 -5.48 9.21 -6.87
C VAL A 93 -4.01 9.24 -7.30
N GLN A 94 -3.08 9.52 -6.38
CA GLN A 94 -1.65 9.66 -6.71
C GLN A 94 -0.87 8.32 -6.65
N GLY A 95 -1.44 7.30 -5.99
CA GLY A 95 -0.91 5.95 -6.03
C GLY A 95 -1.63 4.97 -5.10
N PHE A 96 -1.19 3.72 -5.14
CA PHE A 96 -1.76 2.64 -4.33
C PHE A 96 -0.73 1.94 -3.44
N VAL A 97 -1.21 1.39 -2.33
CA VAL A 97 -0.43 0.55 -1.41
C VAL A 97 -1.12 -0.81 -1.29
N PHE A 98 -0.40 -1.89 -1.66
CA PHE A 98 -0.90 -3.27 -1.58
C PHE A 98 0.26 -4.26 -1.52
N GLY A 99 0.01 -5.45 -1.01
CA GLY A 99 1.00 -6.53 -0.94
C GLY A 99 0.30 -7.87 -1.14
N VAL A 100 0.88 -8.74 -1.97
CA VAL A 100 0.34 -10.07 -2.26
C VAL A 100 1.46 -11.08 -2.05
N LEU A 101 1.20 -12.11 -1.25
CA LEU A 101 2.17 -13.15 -0.94
C LEU A 101 1.74 -14.52 -1.47
N THR A 102 2.72 -15.37 -1.74
CA THR A 102 2.54 -16.81 -1.97
C THR A 102 2.38 -17.54 -0.64
N ARG A 103 2.00 -18.83 -0.68
CA ARG A 103 1.87 -19.68 0.52
C ARG A 103 3.17 -19.79 1.32
N GLU A 104 4.30 -19.63 0.66
CA GLU A 104 5.63 -19.67 1.28
C GLU A 104 6.04 -18.32 1.88
N GLY A 105 5.16 -17.32 1.85
CA GLY A 105 5.43 -15.98 2.38
C GLY A 105 6.30 -15.11 1.48
N ARG A 106 6.54 -15.50 0.23
CA ARG A 106 7.29 -14.67 -0.74
C ARG A 106 6.34 -13.73 -1.48
N VAL A 107 6.86 -12.65 -2.05
CA VAL A 107 6.07 -11.78 -2.93
C VAL A 107 5.56 -12.57 -4.13
N ASP A 108 4.24 -12.53 -4.35
CA ASP A 108 3.62 -13.08 -5.55
C ASP A 108 3.82 -12.09 -6.70
N VAL A 109 4.87 -12.30 -7.49
CA VAL A 109 5.27 -11.38 -8.57
C VAL A 109 4.21 -11.29 -9.68
N GLU A 110 3.51 -12.39 -9.99
CA GLU A 110 2.50 -12.40 -11.04
C GLU A 110 1.30 -11.55 -10.64
N ARG A 111 0.75 -11.80 -9.44
CA ARG A 111 -0.40 -11.03 -8.92
C ARG A 111 -0.03 -9.58 -8.61
N THR A 112 1.17 -9.32 -8.10
CA THR A 112 1.68 -7.95 -7.93
C THR A 112 1.71 -7.21 -9.27
N ARG A 113 2.19 -7.85 -10.34
CA ARG A 113 2.19 -7.26 -11.70
C ARG A 113 0.77 -7.01 -12.21
N MET A 114 -0.22 -7.85 -11.87
CA MET A 114 -1.62 -7.61 -12.25
C MET A 114 -2.15 -6.31 -11.64
N CYS A 115 -1.91 -6.05 -10.35
CA CYS A 115 -2.30 -4.81 -9.69
C CYS A 115 -1.62 -3.58 -10.32
N VAL A 116 -0.30 -3.65 -10.54
CA VAL A 116 0.47 -2.59 -11.22
C VAL A 116 -0.05 -2.35 -12.64
N SER A 117 -0.38 -3.40 -13.38
CA SER A 117 -0.92 -3.29 -14.73
C SER A 117 -2.33 -2.70 -14.74
N GLY A 118 -3.17 -3.04 -13.74
CA GLY A 118 -4.48 -2.43 -13.54
C GLY A 118 -4.39 -0.92 -13.38
N TRP A 119 -3.39 -0.43 -12.67
CA TRP A 119 -3.09 1.01 -12.57
C TRP A 119 -2.65 1.63 -13.90
N LEU A 120 -1.77 0.96 -14.65
CA LEU A 120 -1.17 1.56 -15.86
C LEU A 120 -2.09 1.54 -17.09
N LEU A 121 -3.04 0.60 -17.16
CA LEU A 121 -3.95 0.49 -18.30
C LEU A 121 -5.04 1.56 -18.23
N LYS A 122 -5.16 2.42 -19.25
CA LYS A 122 -6.28 3.37 -19.38
C LYS A 122 -7.61 2.62 -19.16
N ALA A 123 -8.47 3.18 -18.31
CA ALA A 123 -9.79 2.63 -18.08
C ALA A 123 -10.50 2.51 -19.42
N ASN A 124 -10.84 1.29 -19.80
CA ASN A 124 -11.70 1.03 -20.94
C ASN A 124 -12.95 0.39 -20.33
N PRO A 125 -14.06 1.13 -20.19
CA PRO A 125 -15.19 0.78 -19.33
C PRO A 125 -15.94 -0.50 -19.77
N THR A 126 -15.53 -1.15 -20.85
CA THR A 126 -16.23 -2.29 -21.46
C THR A 126 -15.53 -3.64 -21.31
N LYS A 127 -14.40 -3.75 -20.59
CA LYS A 127 -13.71 -5.04 -20.42
C LYS A 127 -13.50 -5.39 -18.96
N SER A 128 -14.41 -6.18 -18.39
CA SER A 128 -14.11 -7.07 -17.27
C SER A 128 -12.94 -7.96 -17.71
N TYR A 129 -11.78 -7.77 -17.09
CA TYR A 129 -10.57 -8.49 -17.45
C TYR A 129 -10.64 -9.93 -16.91
N CYS A 130 -11.39 -10.79 -17.59
CA CYS A 130 -11.32 -12.24 -17.42
C CYS A 130 -9.85 -12.69 -17.61
N LYS A 131 -9.38 -13.62 -16.74
CA LYS A 131 -7.99 -14.12 -16.64
C LYS A 131 -7.30 -14.40 -17.99
N GLN A 132 -8.06 -14.80 -19.01
CA GLN A 132 -7.56 -15.06 -20.36
C GLN A 132 -7.04 -13.83 -21.11
N THR A 133 -7.58 -12.64 -20.85
CA THR A 133 -7.26 -11.41 -21.58
C THR A 133 -5.91 -10.81 -21.14
N LEU A 134 -5.54 -10.97 -19.87
CA LEU A 134 -4.27 -10.51 -19.31
C LEU A 134 -3.08 -11.30 -19.86
N ARG A 135 -3.21 -12.64 -20.01
CA ARG A 135 -2.16 -13.49 -20.59
C ARG A 135 -1.79 -13.12 -22.03
N ARG A 136 -2.78 -12.79 -22.87
CA ARG A 136 -2.53 -12.38 -24.27
C ARG A 136 -1.82 -11.02 -24.37
N LYS A 137 -2.16 -10.05 -23.52
CA LYS A 137 -1.52 -8.72 -23.54
C LYS A 137 -0.11 -8.72 -22.94
N LEU A 138 0.15 -9.54 -21.91
CA LEU A 138 1.49 -9.68 -21.32
C LEU A 138 2.45 -10.46 -22.23
N SER A 139 1.95 -11.47 -22.97
CA SER A 139 2.73 -12.18 -23.99
C SER A 139 3.28 -11.23 -25.07
N GLN A 140 2.46 -10.29 -25.56
CA GLN A 140 2.88 -9.35 -26.61
C GLN A 140 3.86 -8.27 -26.15
N LYS A 141 3.97 -7.98 -24.84
CA LYS A 141 4.93 -7.00 -24.28
C LYS A 141 6.28 -7.60 -23.88
N SER A 142 6.42 -8.92 -23.85
CA SER A 142 7.65 -9.60 -23.40
C SER A 142 8.86 -9.43 -24.35
N MET A 143 8.69 -8.80 -25.52
CA MET A 143 9.80 -8.53 -26.46
C MET A 143 10.65 -7.29 -26.12
N LEU A 144 10.30 -6.47 -25.13
CA LEU A 144 11.01 -5.22 -24.83
C LEU A 144 11.24 -5.05 -23.32
N SER A 145 12.26 -5.72 -22.77
CA SER A 145 13.12 -5.20 -21.66
C SER A 145 14.11 -6.26 -21.19
N SER A 146 15.18 -6.45 -21.95
CA SER A 146 16.45 -6.93 -21.42
C SER A 146 17.07 -5.81 -20.56
N GLY A 147 16.95 -5.89 -19.24
CA GLY A 147 17.63 -4.94 -18.37
C GLY A 147 17.08 -4.79 -16.96
N PHE A 148 17.07 -5.86 -16.17
CA PHE A 148 16.98 -5.74 -14.71
C PHE A 148 17.92 -6.77 -14.08
N ARG A 149 19.18 -6.38 -13.83
CA ARG A 149 20.11 -7.18 -13.04
C ARG A 149 19.84 -6.91 -11.56
N HIS A 150 19.47 -7.96 -10.85
CA HIS A 150 19.40 -7.99 -9.39
C HIS A 150 20.81 -7.88 -8.80
N ASP A 151 21.07 -6.85 -8.00
CA ASP A 151 22.17 -6.87 -7.02
C ASP A 151 21.57 -7.26 -5.66
N GLN A 152 21.85 -8.48 -5.22
CA GLN A 152 21.59 -8.93 -3.85
C GLN A 152 22.89 -8.80 -3.06
N ARG A 153 23.13 -7.64 -2.46
CA ARG A 153 24.14 -7.52 -1.40
C ARG A 153 23.53 -7.84 -0.04
N ARG A 154 23.95 -8.98 0.49
CA ARG A 154 23.85 -9.37 1.90
C ARG A 154 24.55 -8.31 2.76
N GLU A 155 23.84 -7.63 3.63
CA GLU A 155 24.44 -6.97 4.79
C GLU A 155 24.19 -7.78 6.06
N ARG A 156 25.29 -7.98 6.77
CA ARG A 156 25.49 -8.85 7.92
C ARG A 156 25.04 -8.14 9.19
N GLY A 157 24.80 -8.94 10.23
CA GLY A 157 24.22 -8.55 11.50
C GLY A 157 24.87 -7.34 12.18
N HIS A 158 24.02 -6.60 12.88
CA HIS A 158 24.35 -5.98 14.16
C HIS A 158 23.12 -6.11 15.05
N ASP A 159 23.25 -6.99 16.04
CA ASP A 159 22.36 -7.06 17.20
C ASP A 159 22.35 -5.71 17.91
N ARG A 160 21.16 -5.19 18.21
CA ARG A 160 20.93 -4.38 19.41
C ARG A 160 19.58 -4.75 20.01
N HIS A 161 19.67 -5.36 21.19
CA HIS A 161 18.59 -5.54 22.14
C HIS A 161 17.78 -4.26 22.34
N ASN A 162 16.48 -4.41 22.53
CA ASN A 162 15.69 -3.40 23.23
C ASN A 162 15.00 -4.10 24.41
N GLU A 163 15.42 -3.73 25.62
CA GLU A 163 14.84 -4.21 26.87
C GLU A 163 13.39 -3.76 27.00
N ASP A 164 12.54 -4.70 27.40
CA ASP A 164 11.16 -4.48 27.75
C ASP A 164 11.09 -4.05 29.23
N ARG A 165 10.64 -2.83 29.51
CA ARG A 165 10.27 -2.40 30.86
C ARG A 165 8.90 -1.73 30.85
N GLY A 166 7.89 -2.53 31.17
CA GLY A 166 7.00 -2.30 32.31
C GLY A 166 6.17 -1.01 32.36
N SER A 167 4.89 -1.17 32.02
CA SER A 167 3.68 -0.62 32.69
C SER A 167 3.59 0.89 33.02
N ARG A 168 2.57 1.54 32.43
CA ARG A 168 1.45 2.21 33.12
C ARG A 168 0.48 2.84 32.11
N SER A 169 -0.79 2.64 32.38
CA SER A 169 -1.97 3.05 31.61
C SER A 169 -2.30 4.54 31.76
N HIS A 170 -2.47 5.26 30.65
CA HIS A 170 -3.27 6.50 30.55
C HIS A 170 -3.84 6.69 29.13
N PRO A 171 -4.99 7.39 28.99
CA PRO A 171 -5.93 7.24 27.86
C PRO A 171 -5.62 8.15 26.67
N ASP A 172 -6.22 7.82 25.52
CA ASP A 172 -6.33 8.60 24.28
C ASP A 172 -5.04 9.18 23.67
N LYS A 173 -4.38 8.35 22.86
CA LYS A 173 -3.66 8.83 21.68
C LYS A 173 -4.01 7.93 20.51
N ALA A 174 -4.72 8.48 19.51
CA ALA A 174 -4.83 7.90 18.19
C ALA A 174 -3.39 7.70 17.66
N SER A 175 -2.87 6.49 17.79
CA SER A 175 -1.49 6.14 17.45
C SER A 175 -1.38 6.00 15.94
N GLY A 176 -1.32 7.14 15.25
CA GLY A 176 -0.98 7.19 13.83
C GLY A 176 0.36 6.47 13.61
N LYS A 177 0.34 5.36 12.85
CA LYS A 177 1.56 4.62 12.52
C LYS A 177 2.42 5.45 11.57
N GLN A 178 3.42 6.11 12.14
CA GLN A 178 4.38 6.97 11.47
C GLN A 178 5.41 6.15 10.68
N ARG A 179 5.68 6.49 9.41
CA ARG A 179 6.72 5.83 8.60
C ARG A 179 7.68 6.84 7.96
N ARG A 180 8.97 6.56 8.06
CA ARG A 180 10.05 7.32 7.41
C ARG A 180 10.51 6.57 6.16
N PHE A 181 10.52 7.25 5.02
CA PHE A 181 11.11 6.76 3.78
C PHE A 181 12.28 7.66 3.38
N THR A 182 13.41 7.07 3.01
CA THR A 182 14.58 7.79 2.51
C THR A 182 14.77 7.47 1.02
N GLY A 183 14.16 8.24 0.13
CA GLY A 183 14.30 8.06 -1.32
C GLY A 183 13.18 8.70 -2.14
N THR A 184 13.49 9.11 -3.36
CA THR A 184 12.52 9.52 -4.39
C THR A 184 11.97 8.26 -5.05
N GLU A 185 10.86 7.72 -4.57
CA GLU A 185 10.35 6.46 -5.11
C GLU A 185 8.98 6.59 -5.76
N SER A 186 8.94 6.08 -6.99
CA SER A 186 7.87 5.35 -7.69
C SER A 186 6.42 5.53 -7.19
N PRO A 187 5.43 5.68 -8.10
CA PRO A 187 4.00 5.70 -7.74
C PRO A 187 3.51 4.40 -7.08
N PHE A 188 4.36 3.37 -6.99
CA PHE A 188 4.16 2.14 -6.24
C PHE A 188 5.07 2.14 -5.02
N SER A 189 4.48 2.31 -3.83
CA SER A 189 5.19 2.07 -2.57
C SER A 189 5.05 0.58 -2.22
N PHE A 190 6.15 -0.18 -2.35
CA PHE A 190 6.23 -1.62 -2.02
C PHE A 190 6.06 -1.93 -0.51
N CYS A 191 5.67 -0.95 0.30
CA CYS A 191 5.66 -1.01 1.76
C CYS A 191 4.71 -2.08 2.35
N ALA A 192 3.68 -2.51 1.63
CA ALA A 192 2.80 -3.57 2.11
C ALA A 192 3.48 -4.95 2.18
N VAL A 193 4.53 -5.21 1.39
CA VAL A 193 5.35 -6.42 1.56
C VAL A 193 6.04 -6.44 2.93
N ALA A 194 6.57 -5.29 3.38
CA ALA A 194 7.20 -5.18 4.70
C ALA A 194 6.20 -5.30 5.87
N LYS A 195 4.91 -4.97 5.65
CA LYS A 195 3.83 -5.25 6.62
C LYS A 195 3.47 -6.74 6.66
N ALA A 196 3.54 -7.42 5.52
CA ALA A 196 3.24 -8.84 5.40
C ALA A 196 4.30 -9.73 6.07
N ASP A 197 5.60 -9.41 5.92
CA ASP A 197 6.69 -10.09 6.63
C ASP A 197 6.55 -10.00 8.16
N ARG A 198 6.11 -8.85 8.69
CA ARG A 198 5.85 -8.71 10.14
C ARG A 198 4.60 -9.46 10.60
N TYR A 199 3.58 -9.61 9.75
CA TYR A 199 2.37 -10.34 10.11
C TYR A 199 2.65 -11.85 10.17
N HIS A 200 3.39 -12.40 9.20
CA HIS A 200 3.80 -13.81 9.18
C HIS A 200 4.63 -14.22 10.41
N ASN A 201 5.48 -13.33 10.90
CA ASN A 201 6.27 -13.57 12.12
C ASN A 201 5.48 -13.39 13.43
N ARG A 202 4.34 -12.68 13.43
CA ARG A 202 3.48 -12.55 14.62
C ARG A 202 2.47 -13.68 14.77
N SER A 203 2.07 -14.34 13.68
CA SER A 203 1.18 -15.51 13.72
C SER A 203 1.88 -16.84 14.06
N ARG A 204 3.18 -16.79 14.37
CA ARG A 204 4.01 -17.95 14.79
C ARG A 204 4.47 -17.89 16.25
N LEU A 205 4.04 -16.87 17.00
CA LEU A 205 4.23 -16.71 18.45
C LEU A 205 2.87 -16.77 19.14
#